data_AF-A0A7S1AR03-F1
#
_entry.id   AF-A0A7S1AR03-F1
#
_cell.length_a   1.000
_cell.length_b   1.000
_cell.length_c   1.000
_cell.angle_alpha   90.00
_cell.angle_beta   90.00
_cell.angle_gamma   90.00
#
_symmetry.space_group_name_H-M   'P 1'
#
loop_
_entity.id
_entity.type
_entity.pdbx_description
1 polymer ?
#
loop_
_entity_poly.entity_id
_entity_poly.type
_entity_poly.pdbx_seq_one_letter_code
_entity_poly.pdbx_strand_id
1 'polypeptide(L)'
;MVSYDCILCLCGGLVSVFLLTLGVLLIKLPFTRPGDYDAGQWLSCIAQGIAICAFSFASFLENVRSFQCIASNCGFLTTIVGRGVYYILIGLFSMPIWEQLRAVSESAGSEAWAAGIALTGVILSIFVGILHLCLWWRMRRDARIAKEVPEPAPALDTQTLGRSEG
;
A
#
# COMPACT_ATOMS: atom_id res chain seq x y z
N MET A 1 11.72 0.73 -19.93
CA MET A 1 11.90 0.11 -18.60
C MET A 1 10.89 0.78 -17.67
N VAL A 2 9.84 0.08 -17.24
CA VAL A 2 8.90 0.65 -16.27
C VAL A 2 9.61 0.67 -14.92
N SER A 3 9.73 1.85 -14.29
CA SER A 3 10.32 1.95 -12.95
C SER A 3 9.45 1.20 -11.94
N TYR A 4 10.07 0.45 -11.02
CA TYR A 4 9.37 -0.26 -9.95
C TYR A 4 8.44 0.66 -9.14
N ASP A 5 8.83 1.93 -9.00
CA ASP A 5 8.03 2.96 -8.32
C ASP A 5 6.70 3.22 -9.04
N CYS A 6 6.68 3.20 -10.38
CA CYS A 6 5.47 3.42 -11.15
C CYS A 6 4.46 2.27 -10.95
N ILE A 7 4.95 1.03 -10.95
CA ILE A 7 4.12 -0.15 -10.70
C ILE A 7 3.55 -0.12 -9.28
N LEU A 8 4.38 0.22 -8.29
CA LEU A 8 3.94 0.32 -6.90
C LEU A 8 2.91 1.44 -6.69
N CYS A 9 3.09 2.60 -7.32
CA CYS A 9 2.12 3.69 -7.26
C CYS A 9 0.78 3.32 -7.93
N LEU A 10 0.81 2.65 -9.08
CA LEU A 10 -0.40 2.22 -9.78
C LEU A 10 -1.16 1.14 -9.00
N CYS A 11 -0.46 0.08 -8.57
CA CYS A 11 -1.06 -0.99 -7.77
C CYS A 11 -1.56 -0.45 -6.42
N GLY A 12 -0.77 0.40 -5.77
CA GLY A 12 -1.14 1.04 -4.51
C GLY A 12 -2.36 1.96 -4.66
N GLY A 13 -2.41 2.78 -5.71
CA GLY A 13 -3.55 3.64 -6.02
C GLY A 13 -4.83 2.84 -6.29
N LEU A 14 -4.75 1.77 -7.09
CA LEU A 14 -5.89 0.89 -7.37
C LEU A 14 -6.42 0.21 -6.10
N VAL A 15 -5.53 -0.36 -5.29
CA VAL A 15 -5.90 -0.97 -4.00
C VAL A 15 -6.56 0.06 -3.08
N SER A 16 -6.04 1.28 -3.02
CA SER A 16 -6.63 2.35 -2.20
C SER A 16 -8.06 2.69 -2.64
N VAL A 17 -8.39 2.63 -3.94
CA VAL A 17 -9.77 2.80 -4.43
C VAL A 17 -10.67 1.66 -3.95
N PHE A 18 -10.21 0.41 -4.00
CA PHE A 18 -11.01 -0.72 -3.52
C PHE A 18 -11.22 -0.67 -2.00
N LEU A 19 -10.21 -0.24 -1.25
CA LEU A 19 -10.32 -0.04 0.19
C LEU A 19 -11.22 1.16 0.55
N LEU A 20 -11.28 2.20 -0.30
CA LEU A 20 -12.28 3.27 -0.15
C LEU A 20 -13.71 2.73 -0.27
N THR A 21 -13.96 1.86 -1.26
CA THR A 21 -15.26 1.18 -1.40
C THR A 21 -15.59 0.36 -0.16
N LEU A 22 -14.61 -0.36 0.40
CA LEU A 22 -14.77 -1.08 1.66
C LEU A 22 -15.16 -0.13 2.80
N GLY A 23 -14.43 0.97 3.00
CA GLY A 23 -14.72 1.92 4.07
C GLY A 23 -16.14 2.51 3.97
N VAL A 24 -16.58 2.85 2.76
CA VAL A 24 -17.96 3.33 2.51
C VAL A 24 -18.99 2.25 2.82
N LEU A 25 -18.75 0.99 2.44
CA LEU A 25 -19.65 -0.11 2.76
C LEU A 25 -19.76 -0.35 4.25
N LEU A 26 -18.66 -0.33 4.99
CA LEU A 26 -18.67 -0.51 6.44
C LEU A 26 -19.43 0.61 7.17
N ILE A 27 -19.39 1.83 6.64
CA ILE A 27 -20.23 2.92 7.15
C ILE A 27 -21.71 2.65 6.84
N LYS A 28 -22.02 2.12 5.64
CA LYS A 28 -23.39 2.00 5.14
C LYS A 28 -24.15 0.77 5.66
N LEU A 29 -23.51 -0.39 5.71
CA LEU A 29 -24.12 -1.68 6.07
C LEU A 29 -24.90 -1.65 7.39
N PRO A 30 -24.42 -0.98 8.46
CA PRO A 30 -25.15 -0.92 9.72
C PRO A 30 -26.47 -0.14 9.63
N PHE A 31 -26.64 0.73 8.62
CA PHE A 31 -27.90 1.44 8.35
C PHE A 31 -28.84 0.65 7.43
N THR A 32 -28.30 -0.16 6.52
CA THR A 32 -29.12 -0.96 5.60
C THR A 32 -29.57 -2.27 6.21
N ARG A 33 -28.84 -2.78 7.21
CA ARG A 33 -29.15 -4.03 7.92
C ARG A 33 -29.06 -3.85 9.45
N PRO A 34 -29.88 -2.98 10.05
CA PRO A 34 -29.77 -2.67 11.49
C PRO A 34 -30.04 -3.89 12.39
N GLY A 35 -30.73 -4.92 11.90
CA GLY A 35 -30.99 -6.16 12.65
C GLY A 35 -29.78 -7.10 12.78
N ASP A 36 -28.71 -6.86 12.03
CA ASP A 36 -27.51 -7.71 12.03
C ASP A 36 -26.43 -7.19 13.01
N TYR A 37 -26.65 -6.06 13.68
CA TYR A 37 -25.64 -5.39 14.50
C TYR A 37 -26.17 -5.03 15.89
N ASP A 38 -25.44 -5.43 16.93
CA ASP A 38 -25.58 -4.83 18.26
C ASP A 38 -25.07 -3.38 18.24
N ALA A 39 -25.54 -2.53 19.16
CA ALA A 39 -25.17 -1.10 19.21
C ALA A 39 -23.64 -0.86 19.25
N GLY A 40 -22.88 -1.74 19.92
CA GLY A 40 -21.42 -1.68 19.94
C GLY A 40 -20.76 -2.08 18.62
N GLN A 41 -21.29 -3.11 17.95
CA GLN A 41 -20.81 -3.55 16.64
C GLN A 41 -21.13 -2.52 15.55
N TRP A 42 -22.30 -1.89 15.66
CA TRP A 42 -22.74 -0.81 14.79
C TRP A 42 -21.76 0.36 14.79
N LEU A 43 -21.40 0.87 15.98
CA LEU A 43 -20.44 1.96 16.10
C LEU A 43 -19.02 1.54 15.67
N SER A 44 -18.61 0.31 16.02
CA SER A 44 -17.30 -0.21 15.63
C SER A 44 -17.14 -0.30 14.11
N CYS A 45 -18.17 -0.78 13.40
CA CYS A 45 -18.16 -0.91 11.94
C CYS A 45 -18.05 0.46 11.26
N ILE A 46 -18.82 1.44 11.74
CA ILE A 46 -18.74 2.83 11.25
C ILE A 46 -17.36 3.43 11.51
N ALA A 47 -16.82 3.29 12.72
CA ALA A 47 -15.51 3.83 13.09
C ALA A 47 -14.39 3.21 12.23
N GLN A 48 -14.43 1.89 12.02
CA GLN A 48 -13.52 1.19 11.15
C GLN A 48 -13.65 1.66 9.69
N GLY A 49 -14.87 1.85 9.19
CA GLY A 49 -15.10 2.37 7.85
C GLY A 49 -14.54 3.78 7.65
N ILE A 50 -14.72 4.67 8.63
CA ILE A 50 -14.14 6.03 8.61
C ILE A 50 -12.61 5.97 8.58
N ALA A 51 -12.00 5.14 9.43
CA ALA A 51 -10.55 4.99 9.47
C ALA A 51 -9.99 4.48 8.13
N ILE A 52 -10.61 3.43 7.57
CA ILE A 52 -10.22 2.87 6.27
C ILE A 52 -10.35 3.93 5.17
N CYS A 53 -11.44 4.71 5.15
CA CYS A 53 -11.61 5.79 4.20
C CYS A 53 -10.50 6.85 4.32
N ALA A 54 -10.23 7.33 5.54
CA ALA A 54 -9.24 8.38 5.77
C ALA A 54 -7.83 7.94 5.33
N PHE A 55 -7.39 6.75 5.76
CA PHE A 55 -6.05 6.25 5.42
C PHE A 55 -5.93 5.83 3.95
N SER A 56 -6.99 5.24 3.36
CA SER A 56 -6.97 4.87 1.94
C SER A 56 -6.99 6.08 1.03
N PHE A 57 -7.72 7.14 1.41
CA PHE A 57 -7.69 8.40 0.68
C PHE A 57 -6.31 9.07 0.77
N ALA A 58 -5.72 9.14 1.97
CA ALA A 58 -4.37 9.67 2.14
C ALA A 58 -3.33 8.87 1.34
N SER A 59 -3.44 7.54 1.36
CA SER A 59 -2.58 6.65 0.57
C SER A 59 -2.78 6.86 -0.94
N PHE A 60 -4.03 6.99 -1.40
CA PHE A 60 -4.32 7.28 -2.81
C PHE A 60 -3.67 8.60 -3.25
N LEU A 61 -3.86 9.67 -2.48
CA LEU A 61 -3.25 10.97 -2.77
C LEU A 61 -1.73 10.86 -2.88
N GLU A 62 -1.07 10.20 -1.92
CA GLU A 62 0.38 9.98 -1.93
C GLU A 62 0.87 9.10 -3.09
N ASN A 63 0.03 8.22 -3.64
CA ASN A 63 0.36 7.45 -4.84
C ASN A 63 0.26 8.29 -6.12
N VAL A 64 -0.57 9.33 -6.14
CA VAL A 64 -0.72 10.26 -7.29
C VAL A 64 0.33 11.38 -7.23
N ARG A 65 0.48 12.01 -6.07
CA ARG A 65 1.41 13.12 -5.84
C ARG A 65 1.75 13.21 -4.36
N SER A 66 3.01 13.48 -4.02
CA SER A 66 3.37 13.71 -2.62
C SER A 66 2.79 15.03 -2.11
N PHE A 67 2.06 14.97 -0.99
CA PHE A 67 1.46 16.11 -0.31
C PHE A 67 2.14 16.33 1.05
N GLN A 68 2.59 17.56 1.29
CA GLN A 68 3.29 17.91 2.52
C GLN A 68 2.47 17.67 3.80
N CYS A 69 1.15 17.84 3.72
CA CYS A 69 0.24 17.54 4.84
C CYS A 69 0.27 16.05 5.22
N ILE A 70 0.27 15.16 4.22
CA ILE A 70 0.30 13.71 4.45
C ILE A 70 1.69 13.28 4.89
N ALA A 71 2.76 13.86 4.32
CA ALA A 71 4.12 13.63 4.80
C ALA A 71 4.30 14.00 6.28
N SER A 72 3.65 15.07 6.75
CA SER A 72 3.74 15.53 8.14
C SER A 72 2.91 14.69 9.13
N ASN A 73 1.74 14.18 8.72
CA ASN A 73 0.81 13.49 9.62
C ASN A 73 0.81 11.97 9.46
N CYS A 74 1.09 11.48 8.26
CA CYS A 74 1.12 10.07 7.87
C CYS A 74 2.43 9.75 7.14
N GLY A 75 3.57 10.19 7.68
CA GLY A 75 4.89 10.02 7.06
C GLY A 75 5.26 8.57 6.73
N PHE A 76 4.65 7.58 7.39
CA PHE A 76 4.83 6.17 7.01
C PHE A 76 4.34 5.88 5.58
N LEU A 77 3.31 6.57 5.08
CA LEU A 77 2.79 6.44 3.73
C LEU A 77 3.73 7.03 2.66
N THR A 78 4.80 7.73 3.01
CA THR A 78 5.75 8.27 2.01
C THR A 78 6.89 7.29 1.72
N THR A 79 7.01 6.21 2.49
CA THR A 79 8.09 5.24 2.37
C THR A 79 7.61 3.90 1.82
N ILE A 80 8.44 3.21 1.05
CA ILE A 80 8.10 1.89 0.50
C ILE A 80 7.75 0.89 1.61
N VAL A 81 8.51 0.88 2.71
CA VAL A 81 8.26 -0.03 3.84
C VAL A 81 6.98 0.33 4.57
N GLY A 82 6.78 1.62 4.87
CA GLY A 82 5.59 2.05 5.59
C GLY A 82 4.30 1.85 4.79
N ARG A 83 4.32 2.06 3.46
CA ARG A 83 3.21 1.66 2.56
C ARG A 83 2.98 0.14 2.60
N GLY A 84 4.05 -0.65 2.54
CA GLY A 84 3.95 -2.11 2.62
C GLY A 84 3.29 -2.59 3.90
N VAL A 85 3.74 -2.08 5.04
CA VAL A 85 3.16 -2.38 6.37
C VAL A 85 1.72 -1.90 6.45
N TYR A 86 1.41 -0.70 5.96
CA TYR A 86 0.06 -0.16 5.91
C TYR A 86 -0.91 -1.10 5.17
N TYR A 87 -0.57 -1.54 3.96
CA TYR A 87 -1.46 -2.39 3.17
C TYR A 87 -1.69 -3.79 3.80
N ILE A 88 -0.70 -4.33 4.49
CA ILE A 88 -0.84 -5.57 5.26
C ILE A 88 -1.76 -5.34 6.46
N LEU A 89 -1.49 -4.30 7.26
CA LEU A 89 -2.25 -4.02 8.48
C LEU A 89 -3.72 -3.73 8.17
N ILE A 90 -4.01 -2.94 7.13
CA ILE A 90 -5.40 -2.66 6.76
C ILE A 90 -6.13 -3.90 6.24
N GLY A 91 -5.43 -4.77 5.49
CA GLY A 91 -5.99 -6.05 5.05
C GLY A 91 -6.32 -6.97 6.23
N LEU A 92 -5.41 -7.08 7.19
CA LEU A 92 -5.63 -7.85 8.43
C LEU A 92 -6.75 -7.24 9.28
N PHE A 93 -6.78 -5.92 9.40
CA PHE A 93 -7.81 -5.20 10.16
C PHE A 93 -9.20 -5.42 9.58
N SER A 94 -9.31 -5.65 8.27
CA SER A 94 -10.57 -5.93 7.56
C SER A 94 -10.99 -7.41 7.59
N MET A 95 -10.13 -8.34 8.02
CA MET A 95 -10.47 -9.77 8.09
C MET A 95 -11.69 -10.11 8.97
N PRO A 96 -11.90 -9.49 10.15
CA PRO A 96 -13.07 -9.81 10.99
C PRO A 96 -14.42 -9.58 10.30
N ILE A 97 -14.47 -8.73 9.27
CA ILE A 97 -15.70 -8.39 8.54
C ILE A 97 -15.78 -9.17 7.20
N TRP A 98 -14.82 -10.04 6.92
CA TRP A 98 -14.73 -10.81 5.69
C TRP A 98 -15.97 -11.67 5.42
N GLU A 99 -16.41 -12.44 6.41
CA GLU A 99 -17.56 -13.34 6.25
C GLU A 99 -18.85 -12.57 5.99
N GLN A 100 -19.01 -11.40 6.63
CA GLN A 100 -20.14 -10.52 6.42
C GLN A 100 -20.12 -9.91 5.00
N LEU A 101 -18.97 -9.42 4.55
CA LEU A 101 -18.83 -8.91 3.17
C LEU A 101 -19.06 -10.00 2.13
N ARG A 102 -18.60 -11.23 2.41
CA ARG A 102 -18.87 -12.37 1.54
C ARG A 102 -20.36 -12.65 1.43
N ALA A 103 -21.08 -12.70 2.56
CA ALA A 103 -22.52 -12.88 2.58
C ALA A 103 -23.27 -11.75 1.84
N VAL A 104 -22.79 -10.50 1.94
CA VAL A 104 -23.32 -9.38 1.15
C VAL A 104 -23.03 -9.55 -0.34
N SER A 105 -21.82 -10.00 -0.71
CA SER A 105 -21.40 -10.19 -2.10
C SER A 105 -22.13 -11.32 -2.82
N GLU A 106 -22.55 -12.35 -2.08
CA GLU A 106 -23.32 -13.48 -2.61
C GLU A 106 -24.84 -13.17 -2.65
N SER A 107 -25.28 -12.03 -2.11
CA SER A 107 -26.68 -11.60 -2.15
C SER A 107 -27.07 -11.02 -3.51
N ALA A 108 -28.35 -11.06 -3.87
CA ALA A 108 -28.87 -10.43 -5.09
C ALA A 108 -29.04 -8.89 -4.96
N GLY A 109 -28.53 -8.28 -3.90
CA GLY A 109 -28.71 -6.86 -3.60
C GLY A 109 -27.82 -5.95 -4.45
N SER A 110 -28.20 -4.67 -4.55
CA SER A 110 -27.41 -3.65 -5.24
C SER A 110 -26.03 -3.38 -4.62
N GLU A 111 -25.75 -3.94 -3.44
CA GLU A 111 -24.49 -3.81 -2.70
C GLU A 111 -23.51 -4.96 -2.98
N ALA A 112 -23.98 -6.02 -3.66
CA ALA A 112 -23.21 -7.23 -3.89
C ALA A 112 -21.92 -7.00 -4.69
N TRP A 113 -22.00 -6.19 -5.76
CA TRP A 113 -20.85 -5.84 -6.58
C TRP A 113 -19.81 -5.03 -5.79
N ALA A 114 -20.27 -4.09 -4.96
CA ALA A 114 -19.40 -3.26 -4.16
C ALA A 114 -18.69 -4.10 -3.09
N ALA A 115 -19.40 -5.05 -2.47
CA ALA A 115 -18.82 -6.00 -1.53
C ALA A 115 -17.77 -6.90 -2.22
N GLY A 116 -18.01 -7.34 -3.45
CA GLY A 116 -17.02 -8.08 -4.25
C GLY A 116 -15.75 -7.27 -4.54
N ILE A 117 -15.89 -5.98 -4.88
CA ILE A 117 -14.75 -5.07 -5.05
C ILE A 117 -13.99 -4.88 -3.73
N ALA A 118 -14.71 -4.69 -2.62
CA ALA A 118 -14.12 -4.54 -1.30
C ALA A 118 -13.30 -5.78 -0.89
N LEU A 119 -13.85 -6.99 -1.08
CA LEU A 119 -13.13 -8.26 -0.83
C LEU A 119 -11.88 -8.39 -1.68
N THR A 120 -11.97 -8.00 -2.96
CA THR A 120 -10.82 -7.97 -3.87
C THR A 120 -9.76 -6.98 -3.36
N GLY A 121 -10.18 -5.80 -2.88
CA GLY A 121 -9.31 -4.82 -2.25
C GLY A 121 -8.56 -5.35 -1.03
N VAL A 122 -9.23 -6.07 -0.14
CA VAL A 122 -8.62 -6.69 1.05
C VAL A 122 -7.57 -7.73 0.66
N ILE A 123 -7.87 -8.61 -0.30
CA ILE A 123 -6.90 -9.60 -0.80
C ILE A 123 -5.69 -8.89 -1.43
N LEU A 124 -5.95 -7.95 -2.34
CA LEU A 124 -4.89 -7.26 -3.06
C LEU A 124 -4.04 -6.39 -2.15
N SER A 125 -4.59 -5.83 -1.05
CA SER A 125 -3.78 -5.06 -0.11
C SER A 125 -2.69 -5.92 0.53
N ILE A 126 -2.99 -7.16 0.89
CA ILE A 126 -1.98 -8.07 1.45
C ILE A 126 -0.89 -8.36 0.42
N PHE A 127 -1.26 -8.68 -0.82
CA PHE A 127 -0.29 -8.96 -1.88
C PHE A 127 0.56 -7.74 -2.25
N VAL A 128 -0.06 -6.56 -2.38
CA VAL A 128 0.65 -5.31 -2.65
C VAL A 128 1.57 -4.96 -1.48
N GLY A 129 1.14 -5.20 -0.25
CA GLY A 129 1.96 -5.00 0.94
C GLY A 129 3.20 -5.90 0.95
N ILE A 130 3.04 -7.19 0.64
CA ILE A 130 4.16 -8.13 0.46
C ILE A 130 5.09 -7.67 -0.67
N LEU A 131 4.54 -7.23 -1.80
CA LEU A 131 5.31 -6.74 -2.94
C LEU A 131 6.22 -5.57 -2.56
N HIS A 132 5.71 -4.60 -1.77
CA HIS A 132 6.51 -3.48 -1.26
C HIS A 132 7.69 -3.97 -0.42
N LEU A 133 7.47 -4.94 0.48
CA LEU A 133 8.52 -5.48 1.35
C LEU A 133 9.56 -6.29 0.56
N CYS A 134 9.12 -7.10 -0.40
CA CYS A 134 10.00 -7.86 -1.30
C CYS A 134 10.89 -6.94 -2.14
N LEU A 135 10.31 -5.87 -2.70
CA LEU A 135 11.08 -4.90 -3.50
C LEU A 135 12.05 -4.09 -2.65
N TRP A 136 11.65 -3.68 -1.44
CA TRP A 136 12.56 -3.05 -0.50
C TRP A 136 13.75 -3.96 -0.15
N TRP A 137 13.49 -5.23 0.12
CA TRP A 137 14.54 -6.22 0.39
C TRP A 137 15.50 -6.36 -0.79
N ARG A 138 14.94 -6.45 -2.02
CA ARG A 138 15.73 -6.51 -3.25
C ARG A 138 16.60 -5.28 -3.44
N MET A 139 16.04 -4.07 -3.31
CA MET A 139 16.81 -2.82 -3.42
C MET A 139 17.94 -2.74 -2.37
N ARG A 140 17.70 -3.20 -1.14
CA ARG A 140 18.75 -3.26 -0.12
C ARG A 140 19.85 -4.25 -0.46
N ARG A 141 19.49 -5.40 -1.04
CA ARG A 141 20.47 -6.40 -1.49
C ARG A 141 21.32 -5.84 -2.63
N ASP A 142 20.69 -5.26 -3.65
CA ASP A 142 21.38 -4.70 -4.81
C ASP A 142 22.32 -3.55 -4.40
N ALA A 143 21.90 -2.70 -3.47
CA ALA A 143 22.73 -1.64 -2.92
C ALA A 143 23.93 -2.14 -2.08
N ARG A 144 23.83 -3.32 -1.46
CA ARG A 144 24.98 -3.94 -0.77
C ARG A 144 25.97 -4.50 -1.77
N ILE A 145 25.49 -5.23 -2.78
CA ILE A 145 26.33 -5.81 -3.84
C ILE A 145 27.08 -4.70 -4.59
N ALA A 146 26.41 -3.60 -4.94
CA ALA A 146 27.03 -2.47 -5.63
C ALA A 146 28.15 -1.79 -4.80
N LYS A 147 28.11 -1.88 -3.47
CA LYS A 147 29.17 -1.36 -2.59
C LYS A 147 30.35 -2.31 -2.42
N GLU A 148 30.16 -3.60 -2.69
CA GLU A 148 31.18 -4.64 -2.58
C GLU A 148 31.99 -4.80 -3.88
N VAL A 149 31.51 -4.28 -5.01
CA VAL A 149 32.29 -4.21 -6.26
C VAL A 149 33.36 -3.13 -6.10
N PRO A 150 34.67 -3.47 -6.11
CA PRO A 150 35.73 -2.48 -6.03
C PRO A 150 35.63 -1.53 -7.22
N GLU A 151 35.66 -0.23 -6.95
CA GLU A 151 35.85 0.78 -7.98
C GLU A 151 37.14 0.43 -8.75
N PRO A 152 37.13 0.36 -10.10
CA PRO A 152 38.35 0.10 -10.84
C PRO A 152 39.32 1.22 -10.47
N ALA A 153 40.47 0.84 -9.88
CA ALA A 153 41.50 1.79 -9.50
C ALA A 153 41.78 2.73 -10.69
N PRO A 154 41.89 4.05 -10.48
CA PRO A 154 42.17 4.97 -11.56
C PRO A 154 43.41 4.45 -12.28
N ALA A 155 43.27 4.19 -13.59
CA ALA A 155 44.37 3.73 -14.41
C ALA A 155 45.52 4.72 -14.19
N LEU A 156 46.62 4.22 -13.62
CA LEU A 156 47.84 5.02 -13.50
C LEU A 156 48.20 5.43 -14.92
N ASP A 157 48.01 6.70 -15.26
CA ASP A 157 48.43 7.25 -16.53
C ASP A 157 49.95 7.07 -16.62
N THR A 158 50.37 6.12 -17.45
CA THR A 158 51.79 5.83 -17.72
C THR A 158 52.52 7.00 -18.40
N GLN A 159 51.83 8.13 -18.62
CA GLN A 159 52.42 9.34 -19.19
C GLN A 159 53.24 10.18 -18.19
N THR A 160 53.15 9.94 -16.88
CA THR A 160 53.94 10.71 -15.89
C THR A 160 55.34 10.16 -15.59
N LEU A 161 55.78 9.03 -16.18
CA LEU A 161 57.07 8.40 -15.85
C LEU A 161 58.13 8.46 -16.96
N GLY A 162 57.91 9.23 -18.04
CA GLY A 162 58.80 9.25 -19.21
C GLY A 162 59.47 10.59 -19.55
N ARG A 163 59.50 11.58 -18.64
CA ARG A 163 60.15 12.86 -18.91
C ARG A 163 61.00 13.34 -17.73
N SER A 164 62.05 12.58 -17.43
CA SER A 164 63.12 13.05 -16.55
C SER A 164 64.45 12.36 -16.87
N GLU A 165 64.96 12.54 -18.08
CA GLU A 165 66.41 12.58 -18.41
C GLU A 165 66.47 13.47 -19.68
N GLY A 166 67.22 14.58 -19.74
CA GLY A 166 68.59 14.77 -19.30
C GLY A 166 69.41 14.96 -20.55
#